data_AF-A0A7S1R2U8-F1
#
_entry.id   AF-A0A7S1R2U8-F1
#
_cell.length_a   1.000
_cell.length_b   1.000
_cell.length_c   1.000
_cell.angle_alpha   90.00
_cell.angle_beta   90.00
_cell.angle_gamma   90.00
#
_symmetry.space_group_name_H-M   'P 1'
#
loop_
_entity.id
_entity.type
_entity.pdbx_description
1 polymer ?
#
loop_
_entity_poly.entity_id
_entity_poly.type
_entity_poly.pdbx_seq_one_letter_code
_entity_poly.pdbx_strand_id
1 'polypeptide(L)'
;CKLIGSQLYWSPEQEGPSGNKDCKDIAALDLCKHAGGKPSVYEVTHYSRQACGSAFGPFNLAVMLHFIRGLDVTLANGAVTLTTPKGDRAYRLNALVLLGGYLILKHGWSARQLAATVGGADAAAKFICSWSRSETPESERVMTVHHCWDGLEMAVEKSWLTAACVEDDSKLEQAVSRYYLRAICFDATWVIPGLLMVASDPTTVVCDPNPATCKRLVPEGKEGAIEAPEGKEDAVKLQELTPLSKVSAPSTSTPGTRGDTWRPSKSTGSAASAGSAEELAKIPSKYSLCTLDTVCKEYNQNYQDALPCDASMAPGDVATFLEQSSVGIVIRANFDREDGMLRPSYGEEAFRASGVEQASIRVVDTHGGLPKPEDVARLIQACEFYMNPAASDRPA
;
A
#
# COMPACT_ATOMS: atom_id res chain seq x y z
N CYS A 1 -5.04 0.16 -31.08
CA CYS A 1 -5.04 1.62 -30.84
C CYS A 1 -3.63 2.18 -31.04
N LYS A 2 -3.46 3.29 -31.75
CA LYS A 2 -2.16 3.95 -31.97
C LYS A 2 -1.96 5.00 -30.87
N LEU A 3 -0.88 4.92 -30.10
CA LEU A 3 -0.67 5.76 -28.92
C LEU A 3 0.35 6.86 -29.19
N ILE A 4 1.60 6.49 -29.46
CA ILE A 4 2.69 7.43 -29.73
C ILE A 4 3.15 7.26 -31.16
N GLY A 5 2.70 8.15 -32.04
CA GLY A 5 3.07 8.09 -33.45
C GLY A 5 2.95 6.67 -34.00
N SER A 6 3.83 6.26 -34.90
CA SER A 6 3.91 4.87 -35.40
C SER A 6 4.80 3.96 -34.56
N GLN A 7 5.14 4.35 -33.33
CA GLN A 7 6.11 3.62 -32.50
C GLN A 7 5.44 2.75 -31.43
N LEU A 8 4.32 3.20 -30.85
CA LEU A 8 3.65 2.47 -29.79
C LEU A 8 2.17 2.23 -30.11
N TYR A 9 1.79 0.95 -30.05
CA TYR A 9 0.41 0.49 -30.26
C TYR A 9 -0.08 -0.29 -29.04
N TRP A 10 -1.39 -0.20 -28.78
CA TRP A 10 -2.11 -0.99 -27.78
C TRP A 10 -3.10 -1.91 -28.46
N SER A 11 -2.93 -3.21 -28.29
CA SER A 11 -3.81 -4.25 -28.85
C SER A 11 -4.07 -5.32 -27.78
N PRO A 12 -5.00 -5.08 -26.84
CA PRO A 12 -5.29 -6.04 -25.78
C PRO A 12 -5.98 -7.30 -26.33
N GLU A 13 -6.08 -8.33 -25.49
CA GLU A 13 -6.86 -9.56 -25.68
C GLU A 13 -6.54 -10.34 -26.97
N GLN A 14 -5.25 -10.53 -27.25
CA GLN A 14 -4.81 -11.26 -28.45
C GLN A 14 -4.73 -12.77 -28.20
N GLU A 15 -5.12 -13.57 -29.21
CA GLU A 15 -4.93 -15.03 -29.26
C GLU A 15 -3.70 -15.43 -30.11
N GLY A 16 -2.78 -14.50 -30.33
CA GLY A 16 -1.61 -14.70 -31.18
C GLY A 16 -0.92 -13.38 -31.55
N PRO A 17 -0.03 -13.38 -32.55
CA PRO A 17 0.59 -12.16 -33.04
C PRO A 17 -0.46 -11.20 -33.63
N SER A 18 -0.31 -9.90 -33.45
CA SER A 18 -1.23 -8.83 -33.87
C SER A 18 -1.36 -8.67 -35.40
N GLY A 19 -0.65 -9.49 -36.18
CA GLY A 19 -0.63 -9.47 -37.64
C GLY A 19 0.16 -8.30 -38.25
N ASN A 20 0.60 -7.33 -37.44
CA ASN A 20 1.45 -6.23 -37.90
C ASN A 20 2.91 -6.67 -37.98
N LYS A 21 3.39 -6.97 -39.19
CA LYS A 21 4.76 -7.44 -39.42
C LYS A 21 5.84 -6.41 -39.10
N ASP A 22 5.48 -5.13 -39.04
CA ASP A 22 6.41 -4.02 -38.79
C ASP A 22 6.53 -3.66 -37.31
N CYS A 23 5.78 -4.34 -36.43
CA CYS A 23 5.77 -4.09 -35.00
C CYS A 23 6.07 -5.38 -34.22
N LYS A 24 6.86 -5.25 -33.16
CA LYS A 24 7.11 -6.36 -32.24
C LYS A 24 5.96 -6.45 -31.25
N ASP A 25 5.28 -7.60 -31.20
CA ASP A 25 4.29 -7.88 -30.17
C ASP A 25 4.97 -8.24 -28.86
N ILE A 26 4.56 -7.57 -27.78
CA ILE A 26 5.08 -7.82 -26.44
C ILE A 26 3.94 -7.84 -25.45
N ALA A 27 3.87 -8.91 -24.66
CA ALA A 27 2.93 -8.96 -23.55
C ALA A 27 3.34 -7.91 -22.51
N ALA A 28 2.44 -6.96 -22.20
CA ALA A 28 2.82 -5.74 -21.50
C ALA A 28 3.54 -5.98 -20.16
N LEU A 29 3.12 -6.98 -19.38
CA LEU A 29 3.74 -7.28 -18.08
C LEU A 29 5.10 -7.99 -18.19
N ASP A 30 5.51 -8.45 -19.38
CA ASP A 30 6.87 -8.95 -19.60
C ASP A 30 7.92 -7.83 -19.49
N LEU A 31 7.51 -6.57 -19.70
CA LEU A 31 8.38 -5.41 -19.53
C LEU A 31 8.63 -5.05 -18.06
N CYS A 32 7.88 -5.64 -17.13
CA CYS A 32 8.05 -5.42 -15.69
C CYS A 32 9.16 -6.30 -15.07
N LYS A 33 9.69 -7.25 -15.84
CA LYS A 33 10.72 -8.18 -15.37
C LYS A 33 12.01 -7.42 -15.09
N HIS A 34 12.55 -7.55 -13.88
CA HIS A 34 13.99 -7.32 -13.65
C HIS A 34 14.80 -8.24 -14.57
N ALA A 35 16.04 -7.86 -14.91
CA ALA A 35 16.90 -8.66 -15.79
C ALA A 35 17.00 -10.12 -15.31
N GLY A 36 16.29 -11.05 -15.98
CA GLY A 36 16.22 -12.48 -15.63
C GLY A 36 15.09 -12.90 -14.67
N GLY A 37 14.20 -11.99 -14.26
CA GLY A 37 13.13 -12.24 -13.29
C GLY A 37 11.86 -12.91 -13.86
N LYS A 38 11.08 -13.52 -12.96
CA LYS A 38 9.72 -13.99 -13.26
C LYS A 38 8.80 -12.79 -13.58
N PRO A 39 7.69 -13.00 -14.33
CA PRO A 39 6.69 -11.96 -14.53
C PRO A 39 6.24 -11.38 -13.19
N SER A 40 6.03 -10.07 -13.12
CA SER A 40 5.55 -9.42 -11.89
C SER A 40 4.17 -9.97 -11.53
N VAL A 41 4.08 -10.58 -10.35
CA VAL A 41 2.82 -10.97 -9.72
C VAL A 41 2.44 -9.87 -8.74
N TYR A 42 1.14 -9.61 -8.59
CA TYR A 42 0.70 -8.64 -7.59
C TYR A 42 0.91 -9.23 -6.21
N GLU A 43 1.81 -8.62 -5.47
CA GLU A 43 2.21 -9.02 -4.13
C GLU A 43 2.33 -7.76 -3.28
N VAL A 44 1.86 -7.86 -2.03
CA VAL A 44 2.09 -6.83 -1.02
C VAL A 44 3.20 -7.36 -0.12
N THR A 45 4.31 -6.63 -0.05
CA THR A 45 5.47 -7.03 0.74
C THR A 45 5.06 -7.33 2.19
N HIS A 46 5.55 -8.44 2.74
CA HIS A 46 5.23 -8.98 4.08
C HIS A 46 3.87 -9.61 4.28
N TYR A 47 2.98 -9.58 3.30
CA TYR A 47 1.64 -10.13 3.46
C TYR A 47 1.39 -11.28 2.52
N SER A 48 0.81 -12.35 3.05
CA SER A 48 0.43 -13.50 2.25
C SER A 48 -0.66 -13.12 1.26
N ARG A 49 -0.78 -13.91 0.18
CA ARG A 49 -1.87 -13.75 -0.79
C ARG A 49 -3.25 -13.90 -0.12
N GLN A 50 -3.34 -14.74 0.91
CA GLN A 50 -4.57 -14.92 1.67
C GLN A 50 -4.96 -13.64 2.42
N ALA A 51 -4.01 -12.98 3.08
CA ALA A 51 -4.25 -11.72 3.79
C ALA A 51 -4.68 -10.62 2.81
N CYS A 52 -4.04 -10.54 1.64
CA CYS A 52 -4.39 -9.57 0.59
C CYS A 52 -5.78 -9.80 -0.04
N GLY A 53 -6.44 -10.94 0.28
CA GLY A 53 -7.73 -11.31 -0.27
C GLY A 53 -7.67 -11.61 -1.77
N SER A 54 -8.63 -11.05 -2.52
CA SER A 54 -8.74 -11.26 -3.98
C SER A 54 -8.10 -10.13 -4.80
N ALA A 55 -7.34 -9.23 -4.17
CA ALA A 55 -6.68 -8.14 -4.88
C ALA A 55 -5.62 -8.65 -5.87
N PHE A 56 -5.53 -7.97 -7.00
CA PHE A 56 -4.59 -8.29 -8.09
C PHE A 56 -3.87 -7.06 -8.63
N GLY A 57 -4.08 -5.88 -8.03
CA GLY A 57 -3.54 -4.61 -8.53
C GLY A 57 -4.20 -3.39 -7.89
N PRO A 58 -3.79 -2.18 -8.30
CA PRO A 58 -2.74 -1.91 -9.28
C PRO A 58 -1.34 -2.24 -8.73
N PHE A 59 -0.38 -2.48 -9.62
CA PHE A 59 1.02 -2.62 -9.23
C PHE A 59 1.59 -1.36 -8.58
N ASN A 60 2.60 -1.55 -7.74
CA ASN A 60 3.29 -0.46 -7.05
C ASN A 60 4.19 0.38 -7.99
N LEU A 61 4.72 1.49 -7.45
CA LEU A 61 5.54 2.43 -8.20
C LEU A 61 6.83 1.81 -8.74
N ALA A 62 7.49 0.91 -8.00
CA ALA A 62 8.73 0.28 -8.48
C ALA A 62 8.49 -0.57 -9.74
N VAL A 63 7.42 -1.36 -9.76
CA VAL A 63 7.02 -2.13 -10.95
C VAL A 63 6.71 -1.20 -12.12
N MET A 64 6.07 -0.07 -11.87
CA MET A 64 5.82 0.96 -12.89
C MET A 64 7.11 1.55 -13.47
N LEU A 65 8.09 1.87 -12.63
CA LEU A 65 9.37 2.40 -13.08
C LEU A 65 10.13 1.37 -13.94
N HIS A 66 10.08 0.07 -13.58
CA HIS A 66 10.65 -0.98 -14.42
C HIS A 66 9.92 -1.13 -15.75
N PHE A 67 8.59 -1.10 -15.74
CA PHE A 67 7.81 -1.11 -16.98
C PHE A 67 8.20 0.05 -17.90
N ILE A 68 8.34 1.27 -17.36
CA ILE A 68 8.73 2.47 -18.11
C ILE A 68 10.10 2.26 -18.76
N ARG A 69 11.09 1.82 -17.98
CA ARG A 69 12.45 1.53 -18.48
C ARG A 69 12.45 0.44 -19.55
N GLY A 70 11.76 -0.67 -19.30
CA GLY A 70 11.65 -1.79 -20.23
C GLY A 70 10.99 -1.38 -21.55
N LEU A 71 9.97 -0.53 -21.49
CA LEU A 71 9.31 0.01 -22.67
C LEU A 71 10.22 0.95 -23.46
N ASP A 72 10.94 1.86 -22.80
CA ASP A 72 11.89 2.76 -23.47
C ASP A 72 13.00 1.98 -24.20
N VAL A 73 13.61 1.00 -23.53
CA VAL A 73 14.61 0.12 -24.15
C VAL A 73 14.03 -0.62 -25.36
N THR A 74 12.78 -1.05 -25.27
CA THR A 74 12.14 -1.76 -26.38
C THR A 74 11.84 -0.81 -27.55
N LEU A 75 11.31 0.38 -27.28
CA LEU A 75 10.99 1.38 -28.30
C LEU A 75 12.23 1.91 -29.01
N ALA A 76 13.37 1.98 -28.32
CA ALA A 76 14.66 2.30 -28.93
C ALA A 76 15.08 1.26 -30.00
N ASN A 77 14.54 0.05 -29.95
CA ASN A 77 14.81 -1.03 -30.91
C ASN A 77 13.74 -1.17 -32.01
N GLY A 78 12.69 -0.32 -32.02
CA GLY A 78 11.67 -0.33 -33.07
C GLY A 78 10.25 -0.13 -32.55
N ALA A 79 9.28 -0.25 -33.46
CA ALA A 79 7.87 -0.12 -33.12
C ALA A 79 7.35 -1.34 -32.32
N VAL A 80 6.51 -1.09 -31.34
CA VAL A 80 6.01 -2.08 -30.37
C VAL A 80 4.50 -2.07 -30.32
N THR A 81 3.92 -3.27 -30.31
CA THR A 81 2.51 -3.48 -29.96
C THR A 81 2.44 -4.14 -28.59
N LEU A 82 1.90 -3.42 -27.61
CA LEU A 82 1.63 -3.98 -26.29
C LEU A 82 0.34 -4.81 -26.34
N THR A 83 0.42 -6.05 -25.85
CA THR A 83 -0.66 -7.01 -25.86
C THR A 83 -0.96 -7.53 -24.45
N THR A 84 -2.13 -8.15 -24.30
CA THR A 84 -2.54 -8.88 -23.09
C THR A 84 -3.15 -10.22 -23.48
N PRO A 85 -3.04 -11.25 -22.63
CA PRO A 85 -3.76 -12.50 -22.86
C PRO A 85 -5.27 -12.29 -22.94
N LYS A 86 -5.96 -13.03 -23.81
CA LYS A 86 -7.41 -12.97 -23.93
C LYS A 86 -8.10 -13.50 -22.68
N GLY A 87 -9.09 -12.77 -22.18
CA GLY A 87 -9.87 -13.13 -21.00
C GLY A 87 -9.15 -12.90 -19.66
N ASP A 88 -7.86 -12.53 -19.66
CA ASP A 88 -7.14 -12.20 -18.44
C ASP A 88 -7.36 -10.73 -18.05
N ARG A 89 -8.46 -10.52 -17.32
CA ARG A 89 -8.86 -9.20 -16.84
C ARG A 89 -7.80 -8.58 -15.93
N ALA A 90 -7.22 -9.33 -15.00
CA ALA A 90 -6.25 -8.80 -14.05
C ALA A 90 -5.00 -8.29 -14.75
N TYR A 91 -4.50 -9.06 -15.72
CA TYR A 91 -3.38 -8.66 -16.58
C TYR A 91 -3.69 -7.37 -17.34
N ARG A 92 -4.87 -7.30 -17.97
CA ARG A 92 -5.29 -6.13 -18.76
C ARG A 92 -5.37 -4.85 -17.94
N LEU A 93 -5.99 -4.88 -16.76
CA LEU A 93 -6.12 -3.69 -15.92
C LEU A 93 -4.77 -3.18 -15.42
N ASN A 94 -3.88 -4.07 -14.98
CA ASN A 94 -2.54 -3.67 -14.56
C ASN A 94 -1.72 -3.10 -15.72
N ALA A 95 -1.75 -3.74 -16.89
CA ALA A 95 -1.09 -3.25 -18.09
C ALA A 95 -1.56 -1.84 -18.48
N LEU A 96 -2.86 -1.56 -18.36
CA LEU A 96 -3.43 -0.22 -18.61
C LEU A 96 -2.93 0.84 -17.62
N VAL A 97 -2.83 0.51 -16.32
CA VAL A 97 -2.29 1.44 -15.32
C VAL A 97 -0.82 1.75 -15.60
N LEU A 98 -0.01 0.73 -15.90
CA LEU A 98 1.41 0.89 -16.24
C LEU A 98 1.61 1.70 -17.53
N LEU A 99 0.84 1.41 -18.56
CA LEU A 99 0.84 2.16 -19.82
C LEU A 99 0.46 3.62 -19.61
N GLY A 100 -0.58 3.89 -18.80
CA GLY A 100 -0.96 5.26 -18.46
C GLY A 100 0.14 5.98 -17.68
N GLY A 101 0.79 5.31 -16.73
CA GLY A 101 1.95 5.84 -16.01
C GLY A 101 3.08 6.24 -16.95
N TYR A 102 3.41 5.40 -17.93
CA TYR A 102 4.38 5.75 -18.98
C TYR A 102 3.98 7.00 -19.76
N LEU A 103 2.75 7.07 -20.25
CA LEU A 103 2.28 8.18 -21.08
C LEU A 103 2.16 9.49 -20.30
N ILE A 104 1.75 9.45 -19.03
CA ILE A 104 1.70 10.62 -18.15
C ILE A 104 3.12 11.10 -17.84
N LEU A 105 3.99 10.21 -17.34
CA LEU A 105 5.31 10.59 -16.84
C LEU A 105 6.30 10.97 -17.95
N LYS A 106 6.26 10.30 -19.11
CA LYS A 106 7.22 10.52 -20.20
C LYS A 106 6.70 11.42 -21.32
N HIS A 107 5.38 11.41 -21.55
CA HIS A 107 4.78 12.09 -22.69
C HIS A 107 3.81 13.21 -22.29
N GLY A 108 3.62 13.45 -20.99
CA GLY A 108 2.76 14.53 -20.48
C GLY A 108 1.30 14.38 -20.86
N TRP A 109 0.82 13.15 -21.07
CA TRP A 109 -0.60 12.91 -21.35
C TRP A 109 -1.43 13.17 -20.10
N SER A 110 -2.66 13.63 -20.29
CA SER A 110 -3.66 13.70 -19.22
C SER A 110 -4.40 12.37 -19.07
N ALA A 111 -4.95 12.10 -17.88
CA ALA A 111 -5.82 10.96 -17.62
C ALA A 111 -7.04 10.96 -18.56
N ARG A 112 -7.59 12.15 -18.85
CA ARG A 112 -8.70 12.33 -19.80
C ARG A 112 -8.32 11.92 -21.22
N GLN A 113 -7.15 12.34 -21.70
CA GLN A 113 -6.66 11.97 -23.03
C GLN A 113 -6.44 10.45 -23.13
N LEU A 114 -5.88 9.83 -22.08
CA LEU A 114 -5.73 8.38 -22.00
C LEU A 114 -7.07 7.66 -22.13
N ALA A 115 -8.05 8.04 -21.31
CA ALA A 115 -9.38 7.43 -21.31
C ALA A 115 -10.09 7.53 -22.67
N ALA A 116 -9.99 8.68 -23.33
CA ALA A 116 -10.52 8.87 -24.69
C ALA A 116 -9.82 7.98 -25.72
N THR A 117 -8.53 7.71 -25.53
CA THR A 117 -7.69 6.97 -26.49
C THR A 117 -7.82 5.46 -26.34
N VAL A 118 -7.79 4.92 -25.11
CA VAL A 118 -7.89 3.48 -24.87
C VAL A 118 -9.33 2.99 -24.78
N GLY A 119 -10.28 3.90 -24.52
CA GLY A 119 -11.71 3.64 -24.47
C GLY A 119 -12.30 3.73 -23.06
N GLY A 120 -13.52 4.26 -22.96
CA GLY A 120 -14.19 4.50 -21.68
C GLY A 120 -14.46 3.23 -20.85
N ALA A 121 -14.65 2.08 -21.49
CA ALA A 121 -14.85 0.80 -20.80
C ALA A 121 -13.58 0.37 -20.03
N ASP A 122 -12.40 0.56 -20.62
CA ASP A 122 -11.12 0.26 -19.98
C ASP A 122 -10.83 1.22 -18.83
N ALA A 123 -11.07 2.51 -19.04
CA ALA A 123 -10.90 3.53 -18.01
C ALA A 123 -11.83 3.32 -16.80
N ALA A 124 -13.06 2.87 -17.04
CA ALA A 124 -14.06 2.60 -15.99
C ALA A 124 -13.87 1.24 -15.30
N ALA A 125 -12.97 0.38 -15.80
CA ALA A 125 -12.72 -0.92 -15.20
C ALA A 125 -12.17 -0.76 -13.78
N LYS A 126 -12.64 -1.62 -12.87
CA LYS A 126 -12.36 -1.47 -11.42
C LYS A 126 -11.46 -2.56 -10.85
N PHE A 127 -10.61 -2.18 -9.91
CA PHE A 127 -9.80 -3.07 -9.08
C PHE A 127 -10.56 -3.55 -7.85
N ILE A 128 -10.16 -4.72 -7.35
CA ILE A 128 -10.59 -5.24 -6.05
C ILE A 128 -9.71 -4.57 -4.99
N CYS A 129 -10.31 -4.10 -3.90
CA CYS A 129 -9.56 -3.49 -2.81
C CYS A 129 -8.68 -4.55 -2.12
N SER A 130 -7.43 -4.20 -1.81
CA SER A 130 -6.65 -5.04 -0.89
C SER A 130 -7.34 -5.09 0.47
N TRP A 131 -7.20 -6.21 1.17
CA TRP A 131 -7.84 -6.45 2.47
C TRP A 131 -9.37 -6.53 2.41
N SER A 132 -9.97 -6.48 1.22
CA SER A 132 -11.40 -6.74 1.09
C SER A 132 -11.68 -8.18 1.49
N ARG A 133 -12.76 -8.38 2.26
CA ARG A 133 -13.21 -9.73 2.61
C ARG A 133 -13.45 -10.53 1.34
N SER A 134 -12.89 -11.73 1.29
CA SER A 134 -13.14 -12.70 0.21
C SER A 134 -14.53 -13.37 0.33
N GLU A 135 -15.29 -13.01 1.37
CA GLU A 135 -16.66 -13.50 1.60
C GLU A 135 -17.65 -12.93 0.58
N THR A 136 -18.74 -13.66 0.36
CA THR A 136 -19.85 -13.20 -0.49
C THR A 136 -20.89 -12.42 0.31
N PRO A 137 -21.40 -11.29 -0.19
CA PRO A 137 -21.09 -10.68 -1.49
C PRO A 137 -19.72 -9.98 -1.52
N GLU A 138 -19.07 -10.00 -2.69
CA GLU A 138 -17.81 -9.29 -2.90
C GLU A 138 -17.97 -7.81 -2.56
N SER A 139 -16.97 -7.25 -1.87
CA SER A 139 -16.97 -5.82 -1.51
C SER A 139 -17.07 -4.94 -2.76
N GLU A 140 -17.71 -3.78 -2.61
CA GLU A 140 -17.84 -2.85 -3.72
C GLU A 140 -16.45 -2.41 -4.22
N ARG A 141 -16.26 -2.51 -5.53
CA ARG A 141 -15.06 -2.01 -6.20
C ARG A 141 -15.22 -0.52 -6.42
N VAL A 142 -14.34 0.28 -5.82
CA VAL A 142 -14.41 1.75 -5.87
C VAL A 142 -13.32 2.40 -6.72
N MET A 143 -12.15 1.78 -6.82
CA MET A 143 -11.02 2.33 -7.57
C MET A 143 -11.05 1.86 -9.03
N THR A 144 -11.16 2.81 -9.96
CA THR A 144 -11.11 2.57 -11.40
C THR A 144 -9.68 2.72 -11.93
N VAL A 145 -9.42 2.22 -13.14
CA VAL A 145 -8.17 2.50 -13.87
C VAL A 145 -7.98 4.02 -14.07
N HIS A 146 -9.06 4.75 -14.37
CA HIS A 146 -9.01 6.21 -14.50
C HIS A 146 -8.54 6.90 -13.21
N HIS A 147 -9.03 6.48 -12.04
CA HIS A 147 -8.59 7.06 -10.76
C HIS A 147 -7.09 6.88 -10.52
N CYS A 148 -6.50 5.76 -10.98
CA CYS A 148 -5.06 5.56 -10.90
C CYS A 148 -4.30 6.58 -11.77
N TRP A 149 -4.81 6.88 -12.97
CA TRP A 149 -4.21 7.90 -13.84
C TRP A 149 -4.38 9.31 -13.28
N ASP A 150 -5.55 9.67 -12.74
CA ASP A 150 -5.78 10.97 -12.09
C ASP A 150 -4.79 11.19 -10.94
N GLY A 151 -4.55 10.16 -10.13
CA GLY A 151 -3.58 10.22 -9.04
C GLY A 151 -2.14 10.43 -9.53
N LEU A 152 -1.75 9.78 -10.64
CA LEU A 152 -0.42 9.97 -11.24
C LEU A 152 -0.26 11.35 -11.85
N GLU A 153 -1.25 11.82 -12.61
CA GLU A 153 -1.27 13.18 -13.19
C GLU A 153 -1.14 14.23 -12.08
N MET A 154 -1.94 14.11 -11.02
CA MET A 154 -1.85 14.97 -9.84
C MET A 154 -0.46 14.91 -9.18
N ALA A 155 0.11 13.72 -9.01
CA ALA A 155 1.43 13.57 -8.40
C ALA A 155 2.53 14.26 -9.23
N VAL A 156 2.41 14.25 -10.57
CA VAL A 156 3.31 14.99 -11.46
C VAL A 156 3.10 16.50 -11.34
N GLU A 157 1.86 16.98 -11.39
CA GLU A 157 1.51 18.40 -11.23
C GLU A 157 2.02 18.98 -9.89
N LYS A 158 1.98 18.18 -8.83
CA LYS A 158 2.48 18.55 -7.51
C LYS A 158 3.98 18.30 -7.30
N SER A 159 4.67 17.80 -8.33
CA SER A 159 6.10 17.43 -8.28
C SER A 159 6.43 16.40 -7.21
N TRP A 160 5.46 15.57 -6.81
CA TRP A 160 5.67 14.41 -5.94
C TRP A 160 6.34 13.27 -6.73
N LEU A 161 6.01 13.19 -8.02
CA LEU A 161 6.72 12.40 -9.02
C LEU A 161 7.27 13.35 -10.07
N THR A 162 8.53 13.15 -10.49
CA THR A 162 9.17 14.03 -11.47
C THR A 162 9.60 13.21 -12.68
N ALA A 163 9.38 13.73 -13.90
CA ALA A 163 9.85 13.07 -15.12
C ALA A 163 11.37 12.84 -15.11
N ALA A 164 12.12 13.68 -14.39
CA ALA A 164 13.57 13.53 -14.23
C ALA A 164 14.00 12.18 -13.62
N CYS A 165 13.13 11.51 -12.84
CA CYS A 165 13.46 10.19 -12.30
C CYS A 165 13.37 9.06 -13.34
N VAL A 166 12.67 9.29 -14.46
CA VAL A 166 12.50 8.30 -15.55
C VAL A 166 13.31 8.65 -16.82
N GLU A 167 14.09 9.73 -16.78
CA GLU A 167 15.01 10.11 -17.88
C GLU A 167 16.44 9.63 -17.64
N ASP A 168 16.79 9.33 -16.40
CA ASP A 168 18.14 8.92 -15.97
C ASP A 168 18.06 7.53 -15.34
N ASP A 169 18.57 6.53 -16.06
CA ASP A 169 18.59 5.11 -15.65
C ASP A 169 19.22 4.93 -14.25
N SER A 170 20.26 5.69 -13.92
CA SER A 170 20.92 5.57 -12.61
C SER A 170 20.03 6.10 -11.49
N LYS A 171 19.30 7.20 -11.72
CA LYS A 171 18.37 7.75 -10.74
C LYS A 171 17.15 6.87 -10.57
N LEU A 172 16.66 6.29 -11.67
CA LEU A 172 15.56 5.33 -11.64
C LEU A 172 15.91 4.12 -10.77
N GLU A 173 17.05 3.48 -11.05
CA GLU A 173 17.49 2.30 -10.27
C GLU A 173 17.74 2.63 -8.80
N GLN A 174 18.28 3.82 -8.50
CA GLN A 174 18.42 4.27 -7.12
C GLN A 174 17.06 4.49 -6.45
N ALA A 175 16.09 5.08 -7.14
CA ALA A 175 14.75 5.32 -6.62
C ALA A 175 14.02 4.01 -6.34
N VAL A 176 14.10 3.05 -7.26
CA VAL A 176 13.51 1.72 -7.08
C VAL A 176 14.20 0.96 -5.95
N SER A 177 15.53 0.96 -5.90
CA SER A 177 16.29 0.30 -4.83
C SER A 177 15.93 0.86 -3.45
N ARG A 178 15.82 2.20 -3.32
CA ARG A 178 15.37 2.86 -2.08
C ARG A 178 13.90 2.55 -1.74
N TYR A 179 13.03 2.41 -2.75
CA TYR A 179 11.66 1.97 -2.53
C TYR A 179 11.61 0.56 -1.94
N TYR A 180 12.28 -0.40 -2.57
CA TYR A 180 12.30 -1.78 -2.10
C TYR A 180 12.94 -1.93 -0.73
N LEU A 181 14.06 -1.24 -0.49
CA LEU A 181 14.69 -1.25 0.84
C LEU A 181 13.71 -0.81 1.93
N ARG A 182 12.96 0.27 1.72
CA ARG A 182 11.98 0.75 2.70
C ARG A 182 10.80 -0.20 2.86
N ALA A 183 10.25 -0.70 1.76
CA ALA A 183 9.14 -1.65 1.82
C ALA A 183 9.56 -2.96 2.51
N ILE A 184 10.72 -3.52 2.18
CA ILE A 184 11.20 -4.79 2.72
C ILE A 184 11.69 -4.65 4.16
N CYS A 185 12.47 -3.61 4.49
CA CYS A 185 13.08 -3.53 5.82
C CYS A 185 12.18 -2.88 6.87
N PHE A 186 11.34 -1.93 6.45
CA PHE A 186 10.57 -1.09 7.37
C PHE A 186 9.07 -1.12 7.10
N ASP A 187 8.63 -1.81 6.03
CA ASP A 187 7.24 -1.81 5.57
C ASP A 187 6.69 -0.38 5.49
N ALA A 188 7.49 0.46 4.82
CA ALA A 188 7.31 1.90 4.75
C ALA A 188 7.39 2.39 3.31
N THR A 189 6.57 3.40 2.99
CA THR A 189 6.62 4.09 1.70
C THR A 189 6.29 5.56 1.85
N TRP A 190 6.92 6.39 1.02
CA TRP A 190 6.50 7.78 0.84
C TRP A 190 5.21 7.82 0.03
N VAL A 191 4.21 8.52 0.54
CA VAL A 191 3.03 8.94 -0.23
C VAL A 191 3.32 10.28 -0.90
N ILE A 192 3.94 11.19 -0.14
CA ILE A 192 4.46 12.47 -0.64
C ILE A 192 5.92 12.59 -0.18
N PRO A 193 6.91 12.54 -1.09
CA PRO A 193 8.32 12.56 -0.72
C PRO A 193 8.69 13.76 0.16
N GLY A 194 9.33 13.49 1.30
CA GLY A 194 9.78 14.52 2.24
C GLY A 194 8.66 15.15 3.09
N LEU A 195 7.41 14.71 2.93
CA LEU A 195 6.26 15.27 3.64
C LEU A 195 5.45 14.22 4.38
N LEU A 196 5.04 13.15 3.70
CA LEU A 196 4.15 12.12 4.26
C LEU A 196 4.66 10.73 3.91
N MET A 197 5.13 10.02 4.94
CA MET A 197 5.45 8.61 4.88
C MET A 197 4.36 7.83 5.61
N VAL A 198 3.98 6.68 5.06
CA VAL A 198 3.19 5.67 5.76
C VAL A 198 4.09 4.48 6.03
N ALA A 199 4.01 3.95 7.24
CA ALA A 199 4.75 2.79 7.65
C ALA A 199 3.86 1.94 8.57
N SER A 200 4.10 0.65 8.56
CA SER A 200 3.53 -0.23 9.58
C SER A 200 4.10 0.09 10.96
N ASP A 201 3.41 -0.34 12.02
CA ASP A 201 4.00 -0.30 13.35
C ASP A 201 5.18 -1.30 13.42
N PRO A 202 6.37 -0.86 13.88
CA PRO A 202 7.58 -1.67 13.94
C PRO A 202 7.55 -2.80 14.98
N THR A 203 6.43 -3.01 15.67
CA THR A 203 6.31 -4.00 16.76
C THR A 203 5.04 -4.86 16.71
N THR A 204 4.19 -4.74 15.70
CA THR A 204 2.85 -5.36 15.64
C THR A 204 2.79 -6.69 14.89
N VAL A 205 3.79 -7.58 14.97
CA VAL A 205 3.68 -8.88 14.27
C VAL A 205 3.88 -10.11 15.15
N VAL A 206 3.19 -11.20 14.80
CA VAL A 206 3.27 -12.52 15.46
C VAL A 206 4.72 -13.06 15.45
N CYS A 207 5.52 -12.59 14.49
CA CYS A 207 6.95 -12.88 14.33
C CYS A 207 7.87 -11.65 14.55
N ASP A 208 7.42 -10.60 15.27
CA ASP A 208 8.18 -9.37 15.46
C ASP A 208 8.94 -9.34 16.80
N PRO A 209 10.13 -8.70 16.82
CA PRO A 209 10.59 -7.77 15.82
C PRO A 209 11.33 -8.52 14.71
N ASN A 210 11.50 -7.96 13.51
CA ASN A 210 12.74 -8.26 12.80
C ASN A 210 13.87 -7.85 13.77
N PRO A 211 14.61 -8.82 14.35
CA PRO A 211 15.52 -8.52 15.45
C PRO A 211 16.67 -7.63 14.98
N ALA A 212 16.88 -7.47 13.67
CA ALA A 212 17.85 -6.53 13.12
C ALA A 212 17.42 -5.05 13.30
N THR A 213 16.13 -4.73 13.15
CA THR A 213 15.66 -3.33 13.03
C THR A 213 15.03 -2.76 14.30
N CYS A 214 14.67 -3.58 15.29
CA CYS A 214 13.96 -3.08 16.49
C CYS A 214 14.71 -3.25 17.82
N LYS A 215 16.02 -3.55 17.79
CA LYS A 215 16.81 -3.75 19.03
C LYS A 215 16.70 -2.60 20.03
N ARG A 216 16.53 -1.37 19.53
CA ARG A 216 16.47 -0.14 20.35
C ARG A 216 15.06 0.25 20.80
N LEU A 217 14.01 -0.39 20.29
CA LEU A 217 12.62 -0.08 20.65
C LEU A 217 12.17 -0.76 21.95
N VAL A 218 12.96 -1.73 22.44
CA VAL A 218 12.67 -2.49 23.66
C VAL A 218 13.60 -2.01 24.77
N PRO A 219 13.08 -1.70 25.98
CA PRO A 219 13.93 -1.30 27.12
C PRO A 219 14.99 -2.36 27.43
N GLU A 220 16.25 -1.92 27.56
CA GLU A 220 17.36 -2.77 27.99
C GLU A 220 17.01 -3.47 29.32
N GLY A 221 17.18 -4.80 29.38
CA GLY A 221 16.88 -5.60 30.57
C GLY A 221 15.52 -6.31 30.61
N LYS A 222 14.70 -6.18 29.56
CA LYS A 222 13.48 -7.01 29.36
C LYS A 222 13.66 -8.12 28.31
N GLU A 223 14.89 -8.43 27.93
CA GLU A 223 15.24 -9.63 27.15
C GLU A 223 15.12 -10.89 28.03
N GLY A 224 13.98 -11.09 28.67
CA GLY A 224 13.62 -12.41 29.16
C GLY A 224 13.46 -13.29 27.92
N ALA A 225 14.17 -14.42 27.88
CA ALA A 225 14.13 -15.39 26.79
C ALA A 225 12.69 -15.65 26.34
N ILE A 226 12.27 -14.99 25.26
CA ILE A 226 11.08 -15.40 24.53
C ILE A 226 11.56 -16.62 23.76
N GLU A 227 11.52 -17.78 24.41
CA GLU A 227 11.55 -19.05 23.68
C GLU A 227 10.41 -18.96 22.68
N ALA A 228 10.74 -18.82 21.39
CA ALA A 228 9.76 -19.00 20.33
C ALA A 228 9.03 -20.30 20.67
N PRO A 229 7.68 -20.34 20.68
CA PRO A 229 6.96 -21.57 21.00
C PRO A 229 7.55 -22.66 20.11
N GLU A 230 8.25 -23.63 20.72
CA GLU A 230 8.90 -24.71 19.99
C GLU A 230 7.83 -25.33 19.11
N GLY A 231 8.01 -25.16 17.80
CA GLY A 231 7.04 -25.54 16.79
C GLY A 231 6.76 -27.04 16.91
N LYS A 232 5.70 -27.40 17.62
CA LYS A 232 4.95 -28.60 17.27
C LYS A 232 4.29 -28.27 15.94
N GLU A 233 4.82 -28.86 14.87
CA GLU A 233 4.18 -28.99 13.57
C GLU A 233 2.87 -29.80 13.70
N ASP A 234 1.93 -29.34 14.52
CA ASP A 234 0.54 -29.76 14.38
C ASP A 234 -0.02 -28.93 13.23
N ALA A 235 0.25 -29.42 12.01
CA ALA A 235 -0.47 -29.02 10.83
C ALA A 235 -1.97 -29.04 11.16
N VAL A 236 -2.55 -27.85 11.35
CA VAL A 236 -3.99 -27.68 11.40
C VAL A 236 -4.49 -28.13 10.04
N LYS A 237 -4.92 -29.39 9.96
CA LYS A 237 -5.75 -29.87 8.86
C LYS A 237 -7.00 -29.01 8.88
N LEU A 238 -7.02 -27.97 8.05
CA LEU A 238 -8.24 -27.33 7.60
C LEU A 238 -9.10 -28.43 6.96
N GLN A 239 -10.00 -29.01 7.76
CA GLN A 239 -10.99 -29.93 7.24
C GLN A 239 -11.92 -29.16 6.31
N GLU A 240 -12.06 -29.69 5.09
CA GLU A 240 -13.00 -29.26 4.07
C GLU A 240 -14.40 -29.12 4.66
N LEU A 241 -14.86 -27.87 4.85
CA LEU A 241 -16.25 -27.59 5.16
C LEU A 241 -17.07 -27.76 3.87
N THR A 242 -17.88 -28.81 3.86
CA THR A 242 -18.89 -29.09 2.84
C THR A 242 -20.02 -28.04 2.93
N PRO A 243 -20.66 -27.63 1.82
CA PRO A 243 -21.63 -26.56 1.84
C PRO A 243 -22.99 -27.05 2.38
N LEU A 244 -23.46 -26.43 3.46
CA LEU A 244 -24.84 -26.57 3.93
C LEU A 244 -25.78 -25.73 3.07
N SER A 245 -26.68 -26.43 2.40
CA SER A 245 -27.74 -25.91 1.55
C SER A 245 -28.88 -25.26 2.33
N LYS A 246 -29.33 -24.11 1.79
CA LYS A 246 -30.71 -23.56 1.77
C LYS A 246 -31.43 -23.36 3.11
N VAL A 247 -31.54 -22.08 3.51
CA VAL A 247 -32.70 -21.58 4.27
C VAL A 247 -33.24 -20.33 3.60
N SER A 248 -34.54 -20.36 3.36
CA SER A 248 -35.36 -19.37 2.66
C SER A 248 -35.55 -18.07 3.47
N ALA A 249 -35.57 -16.94 2.76
CA ALA A 249 -35.87 -15.62 3.31
C ALA A 249 -37.38 -15.39 3.53
N PRO A 250 -37.74 -14.48 4.45
CA PRO A 250 -38.95 -13.69 4.31
C PRO A 250 -38.64 -12.20 4.05
N SER A 251 -39.38 -11.67 3.08
CA SER A 251 -39.52 -10.28 2.66
C SER A 251 -40.34 -9.43 3.64
N THR A 252 -40.07 -8.12 3.70
CA THR A 252 -41.03 -6.96 3.61
C THR A 252 -40.32 -5.66 4.05
N SER A 253 -40.22 -4.63 3.18
CA SER A 253 -40.98 -3.35 3.11
C SER A 253 -40.51 -2.30 4.16
N THR A 254 -40.39 -0.97 4.00
CA THR A 254 -40.71 0.10 3.02
C THR A 254 -39.86 1.34 3.44
N PRO A 255 -39.56 2.35 2.60
CA PRO A 255 -38.64 3.45 2.95
C PRO A 255 -39.36 4.67 3.56
N GLY A 256 -38.79 5.21 4.65
CA GLY A 256 -39.21 6.48 5.25
C GLY A 256 -38.14 7.56 5.05
N THR A 257 -38.41 8.50 4.16
CA THR A 257 -37.68 9.77 4.03
C THR A 257 -38.10 10.75 5.11
N ARG A 258 -37.16 11.20 5.96
CA ARG A 258 -37.23 12.49 6.66
C ARG A 258 -35.86 13.15 6.63
N GLY A 259 -35.83 14.36 6.10
CA GLY A 259 -34.68 15.24 6.17
C GLY A 259 -34.61 15.93 7.52
N ASP A 260 -33.40 16.21 7.96
CA ASP A 260 -33.15 17.15 9.04
C ASP A 260 -31.98 18.06 8.67
N THR A 261 -32.20 19.34 8.94
CA THR A 261 -31.31 20.46 8.71
C THR A 261 -30.30 20.53 9.86
N TRP A 262 -29.01 20.47 9.54
CA TRP A 262 -27.95 20.55 10.54
C TRP A 262 -27.62 22.02 10.87
N ARG A 263 -27.67 22.37 12.15
CA ARG A 263 -27.26 23.67 12.70
C ARG A 263 -26.23 23.41 13.81
N PRO A 264 -25.01 23.96 13.76
CA PRO A 264 -24.02 23.71 14.81
C PRO A 264 -24.30 24.57 16.04
N SER A 265 -24.49 23.92 17.19
CA SER A 265 -24.40 24.55 18.50
C SER A 265 -22.94 24.62 18.94
N LYS A 266 -22.56 25.78 19.50
CA LYS A 266 -21.27 26.00 20.16
C LYS A 266 -21.23 25.19 21.46
N SER A 267 -20.22 24.35 21.64
CA SER A 267 -19.85 23.81 22.94
C SER A 267 -18.42 24.22 23.30
N THR A 268 -18.30 24.71 24.52
CA THR A 268 -17.08 25.06 25.24
C THR A 268 -16.34 23.80 25.70
N GLY A 269 -15.01 23.89 25.75
CA GLY A 269 -14.08 22.78 25.93
C GLY A 269 -14.35 21.88 27.13
N SER A 270 -14.23 20.58 26.86
CA SER A 270 -14.11 19.51 27.85
C SER A 270 -13.00 18.57 27.38
N ALA A 271 -12.05 18.27 28.27
CA ALA A 271 -11.01 17.28 28.04
C ALA A 271 -11.67 15.93 27.71
N ALA A 272 -11.38 15.39 26.53
CA ALA A 272 -11.90 14.11 26.09
C ALA A 272 -11.20 12.98 26.87
N SER A 273 -11.97 12.30 27.72
CA SER A 273 -11.63 11.00 28.29
C SER A 273 -11.36 10.02 27.16
N ALA A 274 -10.20 9.36 27.19
CA ALA A 274 -9.96 8.15 26.42
C ALA A 274 -11.11 7.16 26.71
N GLY A 275 -11.68 6.55 25.67
CA GLY A 275 -12.63 5.45 25.84
C GLY A 275 -11.95 4.34 26.65
N SER A 276 -12.59 3.89 27.72
CA SER A 276 -11.99 2.91 28.62
C SER A 276 -11.88 1.54 27.93
N ALA A 277 -10.82 0.80 28.27
CA ALA A 277 -10.59 -0.57 27.81
C ALA A 277 -11.77 -1.54 28.08
N GLU A 278 -12.74 -1.16 28.90
CA GLU A 278 -13.95 -1.93 29.19
C GLU A 278 -14.96 -1.96 28.02
N GLU A 279 -14.93 -0.99 27.11
CA GLU A 279 -15.84 -0.99 25.95
C GLU A 279 -15.42 -2.03 24.89
N LEU A 280 -14.11 -2.31 24.80
CA LEU A 280 -13.55 -3.36 23.93
C LEU A 280 -13.86 -4.78 24.42
N ALA A 281 -14.06 -4.99 25.73
CA ALA A 281 -14.32 -6.31 26.32
C ALA A 281 -15.72 -6.89 26.00
N LYS A 282 -16.60 -6.12 25.34
CA LYS A 282 -17.99 -6.53 25.02
C LYS A 282 -18.16 -7.05 23.59
N ILE A 283 -17.11 -7.11 22.78
CA ILE A 283 -17.18 -7.57 21.39
C ILE A 283 -17.18 -9.11 21.36
N PRO A 284 -18.20 -9.78 20.77
CA PRO A 284 -18.27 -11.24 20.74
C PRO A 284 -17.08 -11.88 19.99
N SER A 285 -16.47 -12.93 20.57
CA SER A 285 -15.25 -13.59 20.07
C SER A 285 -15.34 -14.24 18.68
N LYS A 286 -16.53 -14.33 18.09
CA LYS A 286 -16.75 -14.99 16.79
C LYS A 286 -16.29 -14.19 15.58
N TYR A 287 -15.84 -12.96 15.77
CA TYR A 287 -15.45 -12.01 14.72
C TYR A 287 -13.94 -11.69 14.69
N SER A 288 -13.14 -12.39 15.51
CA SER A 288 -11.73 -12.09 15.79
C SER A 288 -10.75 -12.40 14.65
N LEU A 289 -11.11 -13.20 13.64
CA LEU A 289 -10.13 -13.68 12.65
C LEU A 289 -9.73 -12.62 11.60
N CYS A 290 -10.58 -11.64 11.29
CA CYS A 290 -10.31 -10.73 10.17
C CYS A 290 -9.35 -9.57 10.50
N THR A 291 -9.14 -9.24 11.78
CA THR A 291 -8.22 -8.17 12.21
C THR A 291 -6.83 -8.69 12.55
N LEU A 292 -6.67 -10.01 12.74
CA LEU A 292 -5.38 -10.62 13.05
C LEU A 292 -4.48 -10.70 11.80
N ASP A 293 -5.06 -10.77 10.60
CA ASP A 293 -4.28 -10.94 9.36
C ASP A 293 -3.45 -9.70 8.99
N THR A 294 -3.83 -8.50 9.45
CA THR A 294 -3.02 -7.27 9.26
C THR A 294 -1.83 -7.19 10.24
N VAL A 295 -1.90 -7.98 11.32
CA VAL A 295 -0.87 -8.16 12.35
C VAL A 295 0.06 -9.34 11.96
N CYS A 296 -0.43 -10.33 11.21
CA CYS A 296 0.33 -11.53 10.82
C CYS A 296 1.20 -11.32 9.56
N LYS A 297 2.32 -10.60 9.70
CA LYS A 297 3.30 -10.48 8.61
C LYS A 297 4.17 -11.73 8.47
N GLU A 298 4.44 -12.11 7.23
CA GLU A 298 5.35 -13.18 6.85
C GLU A 298 6.68 -12.57 6.34
N TYR A 299 7.71 -12.54 7.20
CA TYR A 299 9.05 -12.19 6.76
C TYR A 299 9.66 -13.35 5.99
N ASN A 300 9.56 -13.31 4.67
CA ASN A 300 10.21 -14.27 3.81
C ASN A 300 11.73 -14.01 3.82
N GLN A 301 12.51 -14.95 4.38
CA GLN A 301 13.97 -14.87 4.47
C GLN A 301 14.63 -14.64 3.11
N ASN A 302 14.02 -15.12 2.02
CA ASN A 302 14.54 -14.91 0.67
C ASN A 302 14.60 -13.43 0.26
N TYR A 303 13.80 -12.54 0.89
CA TYR A 303 13.91 -11.11 0.61
C TYR A 303 15.21 -10.51 1.15
N GLN A 304 15.76 -11.03 2.25
CA GLN A 304 17.02 -10.52 2.79
C GLN A 304 18.20 -10.86 1.87
N ASP A 305 18.17 -12.05 1.27
CA ASP A 305 19.19 -12.46 0.29
C ASP A 305 19.11 -11.69 -1.04
N ALA A 306 17.94 -11.12 -1.34
CA ALA A 306 17.69 -10.35 -2.57
C ALA A 306 17.98 -8.85 -2.43
N LEU A 307 18.25 -8.35 -1.21
CA LEU A 307 18.61 -6.95 -1.03
C LEU A 307 20.00 -6.69 -1.64
N PRO A 308 20.17 -5.59 -2.42
CA PRO A 308 21.46 -5.24 -2.96
C PRO A 308 22.48 -5.07 -1.83
N CYS A 309 23.57 -5.85 -1.88
CA CYS A 309 24.67 -5.92 -0.90
C CYS A 309 25.52 -4.64 -0.78
N ASP A 310 24.93 -3.46 -0.92
CA ASP A 310 25.62 -2.25 -0.52
C ASP A 310 25.56 -2.14 1.01
N ALA A 311 26.69 -2.41 1.67
CA ALA A 311 26.81 -2.34 3.12
C ALA A 311 26.45 -0.94 3.67
N SER A 312 26.52 0.12 2.85
CA SER A 312 26.05 1.46 3.22
C SER A 312 24.52 1.58 3.29
N MET A 313 23.80 0.62 2.71
CA MET A 313 22.34 0.52 2.71
C MET A 313 21.82 -0.57 3.65
N ALA A 314 22.68 -1.17 4.47
CA ALA A 314 22.24 -2.13 5.47
C ALA A 314 21.17 -1.47 6.37
N PRO A 315 20.02 -2.12 6.59
CA PRO A 315 18.95 -1.52 7.36
C PRO A 315 19.43 -1.29 8.80
N GLY A 316 19.48 -0.02 9.19
CA GLY A 316 19.63 0.36 10.59
C GLY A 316 18.37 0.06 11.39
N ASP A 317 18.38 0.44 12.67
CA ASP A 317 17.15 0.39 13.46
C ASP A 317 16.12 1.43 12.97
N VAL A 318 14.85 1.24 13.32
CA VAL A 318 13.74 2.11 12.88
C VAL A 318 13.96 3.57 13.28
N ALA A 319 14.51 3.85 14.46
CA ALA A 319 14.76 5.24 14.89
C ALA A 319 15.82 5.90 13.99
N THR A 320 16.91 5.18 13.71
CA THR A 320 17.95 5.62 12.76
C THR A 320 17.37 5.83 11.36
N PHE A 321 16.48 4.94 10.89
CA PHE A 321 15.80 5.09 9.61
C PHE A 321 14.94 6.36 9.53
N LEU A 322 14.16 6.65 10.58
CA LEU A 322 13.32 7.84 10.67
C LEU A 322 14.18 9.11 10.66
N GLU A 323 15.26 9.14 11.45
CA GLU A 323 16.23 10.23 11.49
C GLU A 323 16.87 10.48 10.12
N GLN A 324 17.39 9.43 9.46
CA GLN A 324 17.98 9.52 8.12
C GLN A 324 16.97 9.95 7.05
N SER A 325 15.69 9.64 7.25
CA SER A 325 14.59 10.05 6.38
C SER A 325 14.10 11.48 6.69
N SER A 326 14.74 12.18 7.63
CA SER A 326 14.33 13.51 8.10
C SER A 326 12.88 13.54 8.59
N VAL A 327 12.41 12.43 9.18
CA VAL A 327 11.08 12.37 9.78
C VAL A 327 11.12 13.11 11.10
N GLY A 328 10.25 14.08 11.22
CA GLY A 328 10.18 14.96 12.38
C GLY A 328 9.15 14.58 13.44
N ILE A 329 8.03 13.99 12.99
CA ILE A 329 6.95 13.53 13.85
C ILE A 329 6.45 12.17 13.36
N VAL A 330 6.21 11.27 14.31
CA VAL A 330 5.50 10.00 14.09
C VAL A 330 4.12 10.11 14.71
N ILE A 331 3.08 9.88 13.91
CA ILE A 331 1.70 9.85 14.39
C ILE A 331 1.23 8.40 14.39
N ARG A 332 1.08 7.83 15.59
CA ARG A 332 0.67 6.43 15.76
C ARG A 332 -0.86 6.31 15.79
N ALA A 333 -1.40 5.50 14.89
CA ALA A 333 -2.84 5.24 14.76
C ALA A 333 -3.32 3.95 15.45
N ASN A 334 -2.49 2.90 15.47
CA ASN A 334 -2.75 1.64 16.19
C ASN A 334 -2.74 1.85 17.70
N PHE A 335 -3.30 0.95 18.50
CA PHE A 335 -3.19 0.95 19.97
C PHE A 335 -1.87 0.34 20.45
N ASP A 336 -1.51 0.59 21.73
CA ASP A 336 -0.29 -0.01 22.32
C ASP A 336 -0.40 -1.53 22.44
N ARG A 337 -1.61 -2.06 22.43
CA ARG A 337 -1.88 -3.49 22.45
C ARG A 337 -3.10 -3.76 21.61
N GLU A 338 -2.92 -4.56 20.58
CA GLU A 338 -3.97 -5.03 19.69
C GLU A 338 -4.04 -6.56 19.74
N ASP A 339 -5.17 -7.12 19.34
CA ASP A 339 -5.33 -8.57 19.27
C ASP A 339 -4.29 -9.15 18.30
N GLY A 340 -3.66 -10.26 18.70
CA GLY A 340 -2.58 -10.89 17.92
C GLY A 340 -1.18 -10.41 18.27
N MET A 341 -1.02 -9.29 18.98
CA MET A 341 0.29 -8.84 19.44
C MET A 341 0.79 -9.69 20.62
N LEU A 342 2.03 -10.19 20.52
CA LEU A 342 2.69 -10.95 21.61
C LEU A 342 3.09 -10.06 22.80
N ARG A 343 3.38 -8.78 22.53
CA ARG A 343 3.78 -7.78 23.51
C ARG A 343 3.19 -6.41 23.14
N PRO A 344 3.15 -5.45 24.07
CA PRO A 344 2.81 -4.08 23.73
C PRO A 344 3.76 -3.49 22.68
N SER A 345 3.25 -2.52 21.92
CA SER A 345 4.01 -1.68 21.01
C SER A 345 5.02 -0.80 21.78
N TYR A 346 5.83 -0.04 21.05
CA TYR A 346 6.85 0.86 21.60
C TYR A 346 6.23 1.99 22.45
N GLY A 347 7.01 2.52 23.40
CA GLY A 347 6.56 3.64 24.26
C GLY A 347 6.60 4.99 23.52
N GLU A 348 5.91 6.01 24.06
CA GLU A 348 5.86 7.37 23.47
C GLU A 348 7.23 8.07 23.41
N GLU A 349 8.21 7.52 24.12
CA GLU A 349 9.57 8.03 24.23
C GLU A 349 10.56 7.36 23.28
N ALA A 350 10.11 6.34 22.52
CA ALA A 350 10.99 5.45 21.76
C ALA A 350 11.86 6.19 20.73
N PHE A 351 11.37 7.31 20.19
CA PHE A 351 12.08 8.08 19.17
C PHE A 351 12.62 9.43 19.66
N ARG A 352 12.41 9.78 20.93
CA ARG A 352 12.84 11.10 21.48
C ARG A 352 14.35 11.28 21.38
N ALA A 353 15.13 10.22 21.59
CA ALA A 353 16.59 10.28 21.48
C ALA A 353 17.10 10.57 20.06
N SER A 354 16.28 10.33 19.03
CA SER A 354 16.57 10.65 17.62
C SER A 354 15.96 11.99 17.19
N GLY A 355 15.44 12.80 18.13
CA GLY A 355 14.82 14.09 17.83
C GLY A 355 13.48 13.99 17.10
N VAL A 356 12.86 12.81 17.08
CA VAL A 356 11.58 12.59 16.42
C VAL A 356 10.47 12.69 17.47
N GLU A 357 9.56 13.63 17.27
CA GLU A 357 8.37 13.80 18.11
C GLU A 357 7.38 12.66 17.85
N GLN A 358 6.57 12.32 18.86
CA GLN A 358 5.53 11.31 18.71
C GLN A 358 4.18 11.85 19.18
N ALA A 359 3.14 11.58 18.40
CA ALA A 359 1.74 11.80 18.77
C ALA A 359 0.94 10.51 18.64
N SER A 360 0.00 10.29 19.56
CA SER A 360 -0.91 9.14 19.56
C SER A 360 -2.31 9.59 19.16
N ILE A 361 -2.78 9.24 17.96
CA ILE A 361 -4.14 9.52 17.47
C ILE A 361 -4.79 8.19 17.12
N ARG A 362 -5.32 7.51 18.15
CA ARG A 362 -5.73 6.12 18.04
C ARG A 362 -7.05 5.96 17.28
N VAL A 363 -7.09 5.01 16.36
CA VAL A 363 -8.28 4.64 15.59
C VAL A 363 -8.60 3.19 15.90
N VAL A 364 -9.84 2.92 16.30
CA VAL A 364 -10.29 1.54 16.60
C VAL A 364 -10.44 0.78 15.29
N ASP A 365 -9.49 -0.11 14.99
CA ASP A 365 -9.56 -0.98 13.82
C ASP A 365 -10.45 -2.21 14.08
N THR A 366 -11.74 -1.96 14.27
CA THR A 366 -12.75 -3.02 14.29
C THR A 366 -13.44 -3.03 12.93
N HIS A 367 -13.17 -4.07 12.13
CA HIS A 367 -13.75 -4.25 10.80
C HIS A 367 -13.39 -3.17 9.77
N GLY A 368 -12.15 -2.67 9.79
CA GLY A 368 -11.73 -1.57 8.92
C GLY A 368 -12.27 -0.24 9.43
N GLY A 369 -12.20 -0.03 10.74
CA GLY A 369 -12.78 1.12 11.42
C GLY A 369 -12.27 2.43 10.82
N LEU A 370 -13.17 3.39 10.65
CA LEU A 370 -12.82 4.71 10.12
C LEU A 370 -12.50 5.67 11.27
N PRO A 371 -11.52 6.58 11.09
CA PRO A 371 -11.27 7.63 12.07
C PRO A 371 -12.51 8.53 12.21
N LYS A 372 -12.73 9.03 13.43
CA LYS A 372 -13.78 10.03 13.63
C LYS A 372 -13.33 11.38 13.06
N PRO A 373 -14.26 12.29 12.70
CA PRO A 373 -13.89 13.62 12.23
C PRO A 373 -12.94 14.38 13.17
N GLU A 374 -13.12 14.23 14.48
CA GLU A 374 -12.23 14.81 15.50
C GLU A 374 -10.82 14.21 15.51
N ASP A 375 -10.66 12.93 15.17
CA ASP A 375 -9.35 12.28 15.04
C ASP A 375 -8.59 12.84 13.83
N VAL A 376 -9.30 12.98 12.70
CA VAL A 376 -8.76 13.59 11.48
C VAL A 376 -8.37 15.06 11.72
N ALA A 377 -9.20 15.82 12.44
CA ALA A 377 -8.89 17.21 12.77
C ALA A 377 -7.61 17.33 13.62
N ARG A 378 -7.44 16.45 14.62
CA ARG A 378 -6.21 16.40 15.43
C ARG A 378 -4.99 16.01 14.60
N LEU A 379 -5.14 15.06 13.68
CA LEU A 379 -4.08 14.64 12.76
C LEU A 379 -3.60 15.83 11.92
N ILE A 380 -4.53 16.54 11.30
CA ILE A 380 -4.23 17.73 10.48
C ILE A 380 -3.54 18.79 11.34
N GLN A 381 -4.08 19.09 12.52
CA GLN A 381 -3.50 20.09 13.43
C GLN A 381 -2.07 19.75 13.85
N ALA A 382 -1.78 18.47 14.16
CA ALA A 382 -0.44 18.03 14.51
C ALA A 382 0.54 18.21 13.34
N CYS A 383 0.11 17.85 12.13
CA CYS A 383 0.90 18.06 10.91
C CYS A 383 1.14 19.55 10.63
N GLU A 384 0.11 20.39 10.72
CA GLU A 384 0.22 21.85 10.50
C GLU A 384 1.15 22.52 11.51
N PHE A 385 1.06 22.13 12.79
CA PHE A 385 1.96 22.60 13.83
C PHE A 385 3.41 22.24 13.51
N TYR A 386 3.65 21.00 13.06
CA TYR A 386 4.99 20.56 12.73
C TYR A 386 5.56 21.26 11.47
N MET A 387 4.72 21.47 10.45
CA MET A 387 5.10 22.10 9.19
C MET A 387 5.30 23.62 9.27
N ASN A 388 4.83 24.29 10.33
CA ASN A 388 4.93 25.73 10.45
C ASN A 388 6.26 26.17 11.10
N PRO A 389 7.25 26.68 10.33
CA PRO A 389 8.53 27.12 10.89
C PRO A 389 8.38 28.33 11.82
N ALA A 390 7.29 29.13 11.71
CA ALA A 390 7.06 30.25 12.62
C ALA A 390 6.63 29.81 14.03
N ALA A 391 6.25 28.54 14.20
CA ALA A 391 5.97 27.95 15.51
C ALA A 391 7.27 27.54 16.25
N SER A 392 8.46 27.75 15.66
CA SER A 392 9.72 27.21 16.15
C SER A 392 10.53 28.12 17.09
N ASP A 393 9.89 28.68 18.12
CA ASP A 393 10.59 28.89 19.40
C ASP A 393 10.76 27.53 20.11
N ARG A 394 11.23 26.50 19.37
CA ARG A 394 11.48 25.18 19.93
C ARG A 394 12.80 25.24 20.68
N PRO A 395 12.84 24.91 21.97
CA PRO A 395 14.10 24.78 22.69
C PRO A 395 14.95 23.71 21.96
N ALA A 396 16.19 24.10 21.67
CA ALA A 396 17.18 23.28 20.96
C ALA A 396 17.54 22.01 21.75
#